data_AF-A0A2N1JXL2-F1
#
_entry.id   AF-A0A2N1JXL2-F1
#
_cell.length_a   1.000
_cell.length_b   1.000
_cell.length_c   1.000
_cell.angle_alpha   90.00
_cell.angle_beta   90.00
_cell.angle_gamma   90.00
#
_symmetry.space_group_name_H-M   'P 1'
#
loop_
_entity.id
_entity.type
_entity.pdbx_description
1 polymer ?
#
loop_
_entity_poly.entity_id
_entity_poly.type
_entity_poly.pdbx_seq_one_letter_code
_entity_poly.pdbx_strand_id
1 'polypeptide(L)'
;MEITNTIYNRLINGDFHFIFYFEAYLMFRFFSSKNIITKDIFDIKSELLNGLEKKGCKGDYIENLEKFIYIEEGEKDENLEEFRDKIIKINNELKIEKEQENVKELVKLMQIEPYRFYMRVKESYASVPFFVYCNVDELYKSIMKLSALEIKDIIWLIKQRITLVSENSELLKELPNLLILKCKLIDEINDYKMTLRLASLKELIEKIDEFEDKIKCLNSTSQVTL
;
A
#
# COMPACT_ATOMS: atom_id res chain seq x y z
N MET A 1 27.94 24.14 -21.21
CA MET A 1 28.21 23.83 -19.80
C MET A 1 27.17 24.41 -18.84
N GLU A 2 26.53 25.57 -19.11
CA GLU A 2 25.53 26.17 -18.19
C GLU A 2 24.23 25.36 -18.00
N ILE A 3 23.70 24.71 -19.04
CA ILE A 3 22.48 23.88 -18.95
C ILE A 3 22.72 22.64 -18.07
N THR A 4 23.91 22.04 -18.15
CA THR A 4 24.33 20.88 -17.35
C THR A 4 24.36 21.23 -15.86
N ASN A 5 24.85 22.42 -15.50
CA ASN A 5 24.85 22.89 -14.11
C ASN A 5 23.43 23.12 -13.56
N THR A 6 22.51 23.62 -14.38
CA THR A 6 21.15 23.93 -13.91
C THR A 6 20.34 22.66 -13.62
N ILE A 7 20.41 21.66 -14.50
CA ILE A 7 19.72 20.37 -14.29
C ILE A 7 20.33 19.62 -13.12
N TYR A 8 21.67 19.58 -13.06
CA TYR A 8 22.37 18.91 -11.98
C TYR A 8 22.05 19.52 -10.61
N ASN A 9 22.05 20.87 -10.50
CA ASN A 9 21.68 21.56 -9.27
C ASN A 9 20.26 21.23 -8.82
N ARG A 10 19.32 21.11 -9.75
CA ARG A 10 17.94 20.71 -9.44
C ARG A 10 17.83 19.26 -8.96
N LEU A 11 18.60 18.34 -9.55
CA LEU A 11 18.68 16.95 -9.08
C LEU A 11 19.24 16.87 -7.66
N ILE A 12 20.38 17.51 -7.38
CA ILE A 12 20.95 17.47 -6.02
C ILE A 12 20.07 18.21 -5.01
N ASN A 13 19.20 19.12 -5.45
CA ASN A 13 18.22 19.82 -4.60
C ASN A 13 16.93 19.03 -4.35
N GLY A 14 16.70 17.91 -5.03
CA GLY A 14 15.47 17.14 -4.84
C GLY A 14 14.31 17.63 -5.70
N ASP A 15 14.53 18.48 -6.71
CA ASP A 15 13.45 19.17 -7.45
C ASP A 15 12.84 18.32 -8.58
N PHE A 16 13.20 17.04 -8.65
CA PHE A 16 12.75 16.10 -9.67
C PHE A 16 11.98 14.95 -9.04
N HIS A 17 11.05 14.40 -9.80
CA HIS A 17 10.40 13.14 -9.48
C HIS A 17 11.44 12.02 -9.29
N PHE A 18 11.31 11.24 -8.22
CA PHE A 18 12.27 10.19 -7.83
C PHE A 18 12.68 9.24 -8.96
N ILE A 19 11.78 8.98 -9.90
CA ILE A 19 12.00 8.13 -11.07
C ILE A 19 13.17 8.56 -11.96
N PHE A 20 13.46 9.86 -12.01
CA PHE A 20 14.50 10.38 -12.91
C PHE A 20 15.93 10.14 -12.40
N TYR A 21 16.11 9.75 -11.13
CA TYR A 21 17.44 9.63 -10.53
C TYR A 21 18.22 8.45 -11.07
N PHE A 22 17.54 7.36 -11.41
CA PHE A 22 18.16 6.19 -12.03
C PHE A 22 18.76 6.55 -13.40
N GLU A 23 17.94 7.11 -14.29
CA GLU A 23 18.36 7.58 -15.62
C GLU A 23 19.40 8.69 -15.55
N ALA A 24 19.26 9.61 -14.60
CA ALA A 24 20.26 10.65 -14.39
C ALA A 24 21.62 10.04 -14.06
N TYR A 25 21.69 9.07 -13.16
CA TYR A 25 22.95 8.42 -12.82
C TYR A 25 23.55 7.65 -14.02
N LEU A 26 22.74 6.92 -14.78
CA LEU A 26 23.18 6.26 -16.03
C LEU A 26 23.80 7.26 -17.02
N MET A 27 23.14 8.40 -17.21
CA MET A 27 23.61 9.47 -18.08
C MET A 27 24.94 10.07 -17.58
N PHE A 28 25.07 10.34 -16.28
CA PHE A 28 26.31 10.86 -15.70
C PHE A 28 27.45 9.83 -15.77
N ARG A 29 27.18 8.54 -15.54
CA ARG A 29 28.14 7.44 -15.71
C ARG A 29 28.63 7.38 -17.16
N PHE A 30 27.71 7.46 -18.13
CA PHE A 30 28.07 7.49 -19.55
C PHE A 30 28.99 8.68 -19.88
N PHE A 31 28.63 9.89 -19.48
CA PHE A 31 29.46 11.07 -19.76
C PHE A 31 30.80 11.06 -19.03
N SER A 32 30.85 10.54 -17.81
CA SER A 32 32.11 10.32 -17.08
C SER A 32 33.02 9.34 -17.84
N SER A 33 32.49 8.22 -18.35
CA SER A 33 33.27 7.25 -19.13
C SER A 33 33.86 7.81 -20.44
N LYS A 34 33.29 8.91 -20.95
CA LYS A 34 33.76 9.64 -22.13
C LYS A 34 34.67 10.82 -21.79
N ASN A 35 35.03 11.01 -20.52
CA ASN A 35 35.79 12.16 -20.01
C ASN A 35 35.14 13.51 -20.36
N ILE A 36 33.81 13.54 -20.54
CA ILE A 36 33.05 14.78 -20.80
C ILE A 36 32.84 15.57 -19.50
N ILE A 37 32.78 14.87 -18.36
CA ILE A 37 32.60 15.43 -17.03
C ILE A 37 33.86 15.13 -16.21
N THR A 38 34.37 16.16 -15.53
CA THR A 38 35.60 16.08 -14.71
C THR A 38 35.33 15.75 -13.25
N LYS A 39 34.07 15.87 -12.81
CA LYS A 39 33.65 15.51 -11.44
C LYS A 39 33.67 14.00 -11.28
N ASP A 40 34.13 13.56 -10.10
CA ASP A 40 34.17 12.14 -9.75
C ASP A 40 32.77 11.52 -9.74
N ILE A 41 32.66 10.30 -10.27
CA ILE A 41 31.36 9.63 -10.41
C ILE A 41 30.78 9.18 -9.06
N PHE A 42 31.62 8.89 -8.07
CA PHE A 42 31.18 8.57 -6.72
C PHE A 42 30.68 9.81 -5.98
N ASP A 43 31.30 10.98 -6.21
CA ASP A 43 30.75 12.25 -5.72
C ASP A 43 29.38 12.55 -6.35
N ILE A 44 29.24 12.36 -7.67
CA ILE A 44 27.96 12.51 -8.36
C ILE A 44 26.92 11.57 -7.79
N LYS A 45 27.26 10.28 -7.61
CA LYS A 45 26.38 9.28 -6.99
C LYS A 45 25.87 9.76 -5.64
N SER A 46 26.77 10.14 -4.74
CA SER A 46 26.45 10.59 -3.39
C SER A 46 25.50 11.79 -3.40
N GLU A 47 25.77 12.79 -4.25
CA GLU A 47 24.93 13.98 -4.35
C GLU A 47 23.54 13.69 -4.93
N LEU A 48 23.45 12.80 -5.92
CA LEU A 48 22.16 12.38 -6.48
C LEU A 48 21.34 11.57 -5.46
N LEU A 49 21.96 10.67 -4.71
CA LEU A 49 21.28 9.94 -3.63
C LEU A 49 20.80 10.88 -2.53
N ASN A 50 21.61 11.88 -2.16
CA ASN A 50 21.20 12.92 -1.22
C ASN A 50 20.04 13.77 -1.76
N GLY A 51 20.02 14.05 -3.06
CA GLY A 51 18.90 14.71 -3.73
C GLY A 51 17.61 13.88 -3.67
N LEU A 52 17.73 12.58 -3.93
CA LEU A 52 16.63 11.61 -3.90
C LEU A 52 15.96 11.50 -2.51
N GLU A 53 16.74 11.66 -1.44
CA GLU A 53 16.24 11.60 -0.06
C GLU A 53 15.53 12.88 0.41
N LYS A 54 15.64 13.99 -0.34
CA LYS A 54 15.00 15.25 0.04
C LYS A 54 13.49 15.16 -0.15
N LYS A 55 12.75 15.82 0.75
CA LYS A 55 11.27 15.84 0.73
C LYS A 55 10.66 16.35 -0.59
N GLY A 56 11.38 17.19 -1.34
CA GLY A 56 10.93 17.69 -2.64
C GLY A 56 10.88 16.62 -3.75
N CYS A 57 11.55 15.49 -3.55
CA CYS A 57 11.71 14.45 -4.56
C CYS A 57 10.47 13.54 -4.71
N LYS A 58 9.49 13.70 -3.81
CA LYS A 58 8.25 12.91 -3.81
C LYS A 58 7.37 13.28 -4.99
N GLY A 59 6.99 12.27 -5.76
CA GLY A 59 5.98 12.36 -6.81
C GLY A 59 4.80 11.44 -6.51
N ASP A 60 4.05 11.04 -7.53
CA ASP A 60 2.94 10.11 -7.39
C ASP A 60 3.43 8.65 -7.48
N TYR A 61 2.65 7.71 -6.91
CA TYR A 61 2.87 6.27 -7.10
C TYR A 61 2.85 5.90 -8.58
N ILE A 62 3.89 5.18 -9.02
CA ILE A 62 4.03 4.66 -10.38
C ILE A 62 3.76 3.15 -10.37
N GLU A 63 2.78 2.74 -11.16
CA GLU A 63 2.52 1.33 -11.45
C GLU A 63 3.53 0.79 -12.49
N ASN A 64 3.94 -0.47 -12.36
CA ASN A 64 4.93 -1.11 -13.22
C ASN A 64 6.30 -0.41 -13.23
N LEU A 65 6.74 0.05 -12.06
CA LEU A 65 8.01 0.77 -11.83
C LEU A 65 9.23 0.07 -12.46
N GLU A 66 9.27 -1.27 -12.41
CA GLU A 66 10.38 -2.10 -12.93
C GLU A 66 10.78 -1.74 -14.37
N LYS A 67 9.85 -1.26 -15.21
CA LYS A 67 10.14 -0.86 -16.59
C LYS A 67 11.04 0.37 -16.71
N PHE A 68 11.12 1.19 -15.66
CA PHE A 68 11.85 2.45 -15.64
C PHE A 68 13.20 2.38 -14.89
N ILE A 69 13.43 1.28 -14.18
CA ILE A 69 14.64 1.05 -13.37
C ILE A 69 15.29 -0.28 -13.71
N TYR A 70 15.21 -0.65 -14.99
CA TYR A 70 15.72 -1.92 -15.51
C TYR A 70 17.25 -1.91 -15.54
N ILE A 71 17.84 -3.01 -15.09
CA ILE A 71 19.27 -3.30 -15.18
C ILE A 71 19.42 -4.54 -16.07
N GLU A 72 20.34 -4.50 -17.04
CA GLU A 72 20.54 -5.61 -17.98
C GLU A 72 20.95 -6.90 -17.24
N GLU A 73 20.44 -8.05 -17.69
CA GLU A 73 20.78 -9.34 -17.10
C GLU A 73 22.30 -9.58 -17.16
N GLY A 74 22.91 -9.79 -15.99
CA GLY A 74 24.36 -10.02 -15.86
C GLY A 74 25.18 -8.76 -15.59
N GLU A 75 24.58 -7.56 -15.66
CA GLU A 75 25.21 -6.35 -15.15
C GLU A 75 25.24 -6.39 -13.62
N LYS A 76 26.45 -6.31 -13.04
CA LYS A 76 26.65 -6.17 -11.59
C LYS A 76 27.21 -4.79 -11.31
N ASP A 77 26.32 -3.81 -11.21
CA ASP A 77 26.67 -2.46 -10.75
C ASP A 77 25.94 -2.17 -9.43
N GLU A 78 26.67 -2.30 -8.33
CA GLU A 78 26.17 -2.03 -6.97
C GLU A 78 25.61 -0.60 -6.82
N ASN A 79 26.09 0.36 -7.62
CA ASN A 79 25.57 1.72 -7.57
C ASN A 79 24.19 1.82 -8.21
N LEU A 80 23.95 1.11 -9.31
CA LEU A 80 22.63 1.07 -9.96
C LEU A 80 21.61 0.36 -9.09
N GLU A 81 22.01 -0.76 -8.46
CA GLU A 81 21.15 -1.46 -7.51
C GLU A 81 20.76 -0.56 -6.32
N GLU A 82 21.68 0.26 -5.81
CA GLU A 82 21.36 1.20 -4.73
C GLU A 82 20.31 2.26 -5.15
N PHE A 83 20.40 2.82 -6.36
CA PHE A 83 19.36 3.72 -6.87
C PHE A 83 18.03 3.00 -7.06
N ARG A 84 18.06 1.79 -7.64
CA ARG A 84 16.88 0.96 -7.86
C ARG A 84 16.15 0.69 -6.55
N ASP A 85 16.86 0.24 -5.53
CA ASP A 85 16.31 -0.08 -4.21
C ASP A 85 15.69 1.15 -3.54
N LYS A 86 16.37 2.30 -3.57
CA LYS A 86 15.81 3.54 -3.02
C LYS A 86 14.55 3.99 -3.75
N ILE A 87 14.53 3.87 -5.07
CA ILE A 87 13.36 4.22 -5.90
C ILE A 87 12.18 3.26 -5.62
N ILE A 88 12.43 1.96 -5.53
CA ILE A 88 11.43 0.95 -5.14
C ILE A 88 10.85 1.28 -3.77
N LYS A 89 11.71 1.60 -2.79
CA LYS A 89 11.29 1.98 -1.45
C LYS A 89 10.37 3.20 -1.46
N ILE A 90 10.77 4.29 -2.13
CA ILE A 90 9.96 5.51 -2.26
C ILE A 90 8.61 5.19 -2.91
N ASN A 91 8.60 4.42 -4.00
CA ASN A 91 7.36 4.07 -4.69
C ASN A 91 6.43 3.21 -3.85
N ASN A 92 6.97 2.30 -3.03
CA ASN A 92 6.19 1.48 -2.10
C ASN A 92 5.57 2.33 -0.98
N GLU A 93 6.29 3.32 -0.45
CA GLU A 93 5.75 4.28 0.51
C GLU A 93 4.58 5.08 -0.11
N LEU A 94 4.75 5.58 -1.34
CA LEU A 94 3.69 6.30 -2.07
C LEU A 94 2.48 5.40 -2.39
N LYS A 95 2.71 4.12 -2.66
CA LYS A 95 1.62 3.14 -2.84
C LYS A 95 0.78 3.04 -1.57
N ILE A 96 1.43 2.92 -0.40
CA ILE A 96 0.73 2.85 0.89
C ILE A 96 -0.08 4.12 1.13
N GLU A 97 0.51 5.30 0.93
CA GLU A 97 -0.18 6.59 1.09
C GLU A 97 -1.41 6.69 0.17
N LYS A 98 -1.27 6.29 -1.11
CA LYS A 98 -2.37 6.28 -2.08
C LYS A 98 -3.49 5.32 -1.67
N GLU A 99 -3.16 4.09 -1.24
CA GLU A 99 -4.17 3.12 -0.82
C GLU A 99 -4.89 3.55 0.46
N GLN A 100 -4.19 4.20 1.40
CA GLN A 100 -4.80 4.79 2.59
C GLN A 100 -5.82 5.87 2.24
N GLU A 101 -5.50 6.78 1.31
CA GLU A 101 -6.45 7.81 0.89
C GLU A 101 -7.63 7.19 0.11
N ASN A 102 -7.39 6.21 -0.76
CA ASN A 102 -8.45 5.49 -1.46
C ASN A 102 -9.43 4.81 -0.48
N VAL A 103 -8.91 4.10 0.53
CA VAL A 103 -9.72 3.42 1.55
C VAL A 103 -10.50 4.42 2.39
N LYS A 104 -9.87 5.54 2.79
CA LYS A 104 -10.55 6.62 3.52
C LYS A 104 -11.73 7.20 2.73
N GLU A 105 -11.55 7.44 1.43
CA GLU A 105 -12.65 7.89 0.57
C GLU A 105 -13.75 6.83 0.42
N LEU A 106 -13.41 5.53 0.36
CA LEU A 106 -14.40 4.46 0.38
C LEU A 106 -15.19 4.40 1.69
N VAL A 107 -14.53 4.58 2.83
CA VAL A 107 -15.20 4.60 4.14
C VAL A 107 -16.17 5.79 4.25
N LYS A 108 -15.81 6.95 3.70
CA LYS A 108 -16.75 8.08 3.58
C LYS A 108 -17.92 7.73 2.65
N LEU A 109 -17.62 7.14 1.50
CA LEU A 109 -18.63 6.76 0.50
C LEU A 109 -19.64 5.76 1.05
N MET A 110 -19.20 4.84 1.92
CA MET A 110 -20.06 3.88 2.61
C MET A 110 -21.21 4.54 3.38
N GLN A 111 -21.02 5.77 3.89
CA GLN A 111 -22.07 6.51 4.59
C GLN A 111 -22.97 7.34 3.65
N ILE A 112 -22.41 7.85 2.55
CA ILE A 112 -23.07 8.86 1.70
C ILE A 112 -23.76 8.21 0.51
N GLU A 113 -23.10 7.26 -0.15
CA GLU A 113 -23.59 6.53 -1.33
C GLU A 113 -23.32 5.01 -1.18
N PRO A 114 -24.04 4.29 -0.29
CA PRO A 114 -23.76 2.89 0.05
C PRO A 114 -23.73 1.94 -1.16
N TYR A 115 -24.62 2.15 -2.13
CA TYR A 115 -24.62 1.37 -3.38
C TYR A 115 -23.33 1.57 -4.20
N ARG A 116 -22.82 2.80 -4.25
CA ARG A 116 -21.57 3.11 -4.96
C ARG A 116 -20.36 2.54 -4.24
N PHE A 117 -20.39 2.54 -2.91
CA PHE A 117 -19.42 1.80 -2.09
C PHE A 117 -19.44 0.31 -2.43
N TYR A 118 -20.61 -0.34 -2.41
CA TYR A 118 -20.76 -1.75 -2.76
C TYR A 118 -20.16 -2.08 -4.13
N MET A 119 -20.49 -1.30 -5.15
CA MET A 119 -19.97 -1.51 -6.52
C MET A 119 -18.44 -1.44 -6.56
N ARG A 120 -17.84 -0.39 -5.97
CA ARG A 120 -16.38 -0.24 -5.94
C ARG A 120 -15.68 -1.35 -5.18
N VAL A 121 -16.22 -1.72 -4.02
CA VAL A 121 -15.66 -2.79 -3.20
C VAL A 121 -15.69 -4.12 -3.95
N LYS A 122 -16.79 -4.40 -4.66
CA LYS A 122 -16.95 -5.61 -5.46
C LYS A 122 -16.02 -5.66 -6.67
N GLU A 123 -15.85 -4.55 -7.37
CA GLU A 123 -15.04 -4.47 -8.59
C GLU A 123 -13.53 -4.48 -8.32
N SER A 124 -13.09 -3.91 -7.20
CA SER A 124 -11.66 -3.59 -7.03
C SER A 124 -11.04 -4.03 -5.70
N TYR A 125 -11.83 -4.46 -4.70
CA TYR A 125 -11.31 -4.70 -3.35
C TYR A 125 -11.48 -6.13 -2.84
N ALA A 126 -11.89 -7.09 -3.67
CA ALA A 126 -11.94 -8.48 -3.26
C ALA A 126 -10.57 -8.99 -2.76
N SER A 127 -9.51 -8.72 -3.52
CA SER A 127 -8.13 -9.15 -3.24
C SER A 127 -7.20 -8.05 -2.71
N VAL A 128 -7.64 -6.79 -2.68
CA VAL A 128 -6.85 -5.69 -2.11
C VAL A 128 -7.02 -5.69 -0.59
N PRO A 129 -5.94 -5.57 0.21
CA PRO A 129 -5.99 -5.63 1.67
C PRO A 129 -6.56 -4.32 2.27
N PHE A 130 -7.84 -4.06 2.02
CA PHE A 130 -8.58 -2.89 2.46
C PHE A 130 -8.37 -2.58 3.94
N PHE A 131 -8.43 -3.59 4.81
CA PHE A 131 -8.36 -3.37 6.26
C PHE A 131 -6.93 -3.04 6.73
N VAL A 132 -5.88 -3.33 5.96
CA VAL A 132 -4.50 -2.87 6.25
C VAL A 132 -4.41 -1.36 6.18
N TYR A 133 -5.04 -0.75 5.17
CA TYR A 133 -4.95 0.68 4.90
C TYR A 133 -6.03 1.51 5.61
N CYS A 134 -6.90 0.86 6.38
CA CYS A 134 -8.06 1.50 6.99
C CYS A 134 -7.74 2.08 8.37
N ASN A 135 -8.27 3.27 8.66
CA ASN A 135 -8.37 3.75 10.04
C ASN A 135 -9.54 3.04 10.75
N VAL A 136 -9.22 2.17 11.71
CA VAL A 136 -10.20 1.31 12.39
C VAL A 136 -11.25 2.13 13.16
N ASP A 137 -10.89 3.25 13.77
CA ASP A 137 -11.84 4.10 14.50
C ASP A 137 -12.83 4.79 13.55
N GLU A 138 -12.36 5.26 12.40
CA GLU A 138 -13.21 5.86 11.37
C GLU A 138 -14.15 4.82 10.74
N LEU A 139 -13.62 3.62 10.46
CA LEU A 139 -14.42 2.50 9.96
C LEU A 139 -15.51 2.10 10.95
N TYR A 140 -15.15 1.87 12.22
CA TYR A 140 -16.11 1.52 13.26
C TYR A 140 -17.21 2.58 13.40
N LYS A 141 -16.85 3.88 13.49
CA LYS A 141 -17.82 4.98 13.54
C LYS A 141 -18.73 5.01 12.32
N SER A 142 -18.23 4.60 11.16
CA SER A 142 -19.02 4.49 9.93
C SER A 142 -20.01 3.34 10.01
N ILE A 143 -19.55 2.15 10.43
CA ILE A 143 -20.38 0.95 10.58
C ILE A 143 -21.55 1.19 11.55
N MET A 144 -21.32 1.93 12.64
CA MET A 144 -22.37 2.24 13.63
C MET A 144 -23.56 3.04 13.07
N LYS A 145 -23.37 3.71 11.94
CA LYS A 145 -24.44 4.47 11.25
C LYS A 145 -25.20 3.65 10.21
N LEU A 146 -24.71 2.46 9.88
CA LEU A 146 -25.28 1.64 8.81
C LEU A 146 -26.54 0.89 9.25
N SER A 147 -27.40 0.66 8.29
CA SER A 147 -28.54 -0.25 8.36
C SER A 147 -28.09 -1.72 8.32
N ALA A 148 -29.02 -2.62 8.65
CA ALA A 148 -28.77 -4.06 8.60
C ALA A 148 -28.35 -4.55 7.20
N LEU A 149 -28.83 -3.90 6.14
CA LEU A 149 -28.54 -4.25 4.74
C LEU A 149 -27.13 -3.82 4.35
N GLU A 150 -26.73 -2.59 4.67
CA GLU A 150 -25.41 -2.04 4.30
C GLU A 150 -24.28 -2.76 5.03
N ILE A 151 -24.51 -3.25 6.26
CA ILE A 151 -23.55 -4.12 6.98
C ILE A 151 -23.26 -5.41 6.19
N LYS A 152 -24.22 -5.90 5.38
CA LYS A 152 -24.01 -7.10 4.55
C LYS A 152 -22.93 -6.91 3.50
N ASP A 153 -22.67 -5.69 3.05
CA ASP A 153 -21.62 -5.42 2.07
C ASP A 153 -20.24 -5.62 2.68
N ILE A 154 -20.06 -5.25 3.97
CA ILE A 154 -18.83 -5.48 4.72
C ILE A 154 -18.67 -6.97 5.04
N ILE A 155 -19.76 -7.63 5.41
CA ILE A 155 -19.78 -9.09 5.59
C ILE A 155 -19.36 -9.81 4.30
N TRP A 156 -19.91 -9.39 3.15
CA TRP A 156 -19.54 -9.94 1.85
C TRP A 156 -18.05 -9.75 1.61
N LEU A 157 -17.52 -8.57 1.92
CA LEU A 157 -16.13 -8.27 1.77
C LEU A 157 -15.26 -9.23 2.59
N ILE A 158 -15.51 -9.41 3.89
CA ILE A 158 -14.78 -10.37 4.73
C ILE A 158 -14.91 -11.81 4.21
N LYS A 159 -16.09 -12.21 3.72
CA LYS A 159 -16.28 -13.52 3.07
C LYS A 159 -15.32 -13.73 1.89
N GLN A 160 -15.10 -12.71 1.06
CA GLN A 160 -14.10 -12.83 -0.02
C GLN A 160 -12.69 -13.04 0.53
N ARG A 161 -12.34 -12.40 1.64
CA ARG A 161 -11.00 -12.51 2.24
C ARG A 161 -10.76 -13.90 2.80
N ILE A 162 -11.76 -14.50 3.44
CA ILE A 162 -11.70 -15.90 3.90
C ILE A 162 -11.39 -16.86 2.74
N THR A 163 -11.98 -16.63 1.56
CA THR A 163 -11.73 -17.43 0.37
C THR A 163 -10.32 -17.21 -0.21
N LEU A 164 -9.85 -15.96 -0.24
CA LEU A 164 -8.64 -15.58 -0.97
C LEU A 164 -7.36 -15.62 -0.13
N VAL A 165 -7.45 -15.64 1.20
CA VAL A 165 -6.28 -15.50 2.10
C VAL A 165 -5.25 -16.63 1.95
N SER A 166 -5.64 -17.81 1.47
CA SER A 166 -4.69 -18.89 1.18
C SER A 166 -3.84 -18.64 -0.07
N GLU A 167 -4.33 -17.83 -1.01
CA GLU A 167 -3.66 -17.51 -2.28
C GLU A 167 -3.01 -16.12 -2.26
N ASN A 168 -3.43 -15.27 -1.32
CA ASN A 168 -2.97 -13.90 -1.20
C ASN A 168 -2.52 -13.61 0.23
N SER A 169 -1.22 -13.75 0.46
CA SER A 169 -0.58 -13.55 1.76
C SER A 169 -0.68 -12.11 2.27
N GLU A 170 -0.93 -11.12 1.41
CA GLU A 170 -1.13 -9.73 1.83
C GLU A 170 -2.40 -9.56 2.69
N LEU A 171 -3.41 -10.41 2.48
CA LEU A 171 -4.64 -10.40 3.29
C LEU A 171 -4.39 -10.83 4.73
N LEU A 172 -3.33 -11.62 5.01
CA LEU A 172 -2.96 -12.00 6.38
C LEU A 172 -2.68 -10.79 7.26
N LYS A 173 -2.17 -9.71 6.65
CA LYS A 173 -1.83 -8.45 7.34
C LYS A 173 -3.07 -7.69 7.82
N GLU A 174 -4.28 -8.06 7.39
CA GLU A 174 -5.53 -7.44 7.83
C GLU A 174 -5.94 -7.86 9.26
N LEU A 175 -5.47 -9.01 9.74
CA LEU A 175 -5.94 -9.61 10.99
C LEU A 175 -5.85 -8.65 12.20
N PRO A 176 -4.73 -7.95 12.47
CA PRO A 176 -4.63 -7.06 13.63
C PRO A 176 -5.73 -5.98 13.64
N ASN A 177 -5.99 -5.34 12.50
CA ASN A 177 -7.00 -4.30 12.41
C ASN A 177 -8.43 -4.86 12.51
N LEU A 178 -8.67 -6.05 11.95
CA LEU A 178 -9.95 -6.75 12.08
C LEU A 178 -10.24 -7.16 13.53
N LEU A 179 -9.23 -7.58 14.30
CA LEU A 179 -9.41 -7.90 15.72
C LEU A 179 -9.74 -6.66 16.55
N ILE A 180 -9.09 -5.52 16.29
CA ILE A 180 -9.44 -4.25 16.95
C ILE A 180 -10.88 -3.86 16.61
N LEU A 181 -11.29 -3.99 15.35
CA LEU A 181 -12.66 -3.73 14.92
C LEU A 181 -13.64 -4.66 15.64
N LYS A 182 -13.35 -5.97 15.69
CA LYS A 182 -14.17 -6.97 16.38
C LYS A 182 -14.43 -6.57 17.83
N CYS A 183 -13.39 -6.23 18.59
CA CYS A 183 -13.54 -5.82 19.99
C CYS A 183 -14.51 -4.64 20.13
N LYS A 184 -14.36 -3.60 19.31
CA LYS A 184 -15.27 -2.44 19.32
C LYS A 184 -16.71 -2.79 18.95
N LEU A 185 -16.91 -3.75 18.04
CA LEU A 185 -18.24 -4.20 17.64
C LEU A 185 -18.93 -5.04 18.72
N ILE A 186 -18.16 -5.85 19.48
CA ILE A 186 -18.70 -6.67 20.58
C ILE A 186 -19.30 -5.78 21.67
N ASP A 187 -18.66 -4.65 21.98
CA ASP A 187 -19.14 -3.70 23.01
C ASP A 187 -20.54 -3.11 22.70
N GLU A 188 -20.97 -3.17 21.44
CA GLU A 188 -22.27 -2.66 20.97
C GLU A 188 -23.40 -3.71 21.02
N ILE A 189 -23.06 -4.99 21.21
CA ILE A 189 -24.03 -6.07 21.19
C ILE A 189 -24.74 -6.18 22.53
N ASN A 190 -26.07 -6.00 22.51
CA ASN A 190 -26.93 -6.26 23.66
C ASN A 190 -27.88 -7.42 23.35
N ASP A 191 -27.61 -8.57 23.97
CA ASP A 191 -28.37 -9.81 23.78
C ASP A 191 -29.82 -9.74 24.26
N TYR A 192 -30.13 -8.82 25.18
CA TYR A 192 -31.47 -8.67 25.72
C TYR A 192 -32.41 -7.89 24.81
N LYS A 193 -31.89 -7.17 23.81
CA LYS A 193 -32.70 -6.35 22.87
C LYS A 193 -32.19 -6.47 21.45
N MET A 194 -32.41 -7.64 20.85
CA MET A 194 -31.97 -7.92 19.48
C MET A 194 -32.76 -7.09 18.45
N THR A 195 -32.04 -6.49 17.50
CA THR A 195 -32.61 -5.82 16.32
C THR A 195 -31.98 -6.39 15.06
N LEU A 196 -32.58 -6.17 13.89
CA LEU A 196 -31.99 -6.60 12.61
C LEU A 196 -30.57 -6.08 12.41
N ARG A 197 -30.31 -4.83 12.83
CA ARG A 197 -28.97 -4.24 12.76
C ARG A 197 -27.98 -4.97 13.67
N LEU A 198 -28.37 -5.22 14.93
CA LEU A 198 -27.52 -5.96 15.88
C LEU A 198 -27.26 -7.40 15.42
N ALA A 199 -28.24 -8.07 14.80
CA ALA A 199 -28.07 -9.38 14.20
C ALA A 199 -27.04 -9.35 13.04
N SER A 200 -27.08 -8.32 12.18
CA SER A 200 -26.04 -8.14 11.16
C SER A 200 -24.66 -7.84 11.75
N LEU A 201 -24.56 -7.07 12.84
CA LEU A 201 -23.28 -6.84 13.51
C LEU A 201 -22.70 -8.13 14.13
N LYS A 202 -23.56 -8.98 14.69
CA LYS A 202 -23.16 -10.33 15.15
C LYS A 202 -22.61 -11.18 14.01
N GLU A 203 -23.29 -11.26 12.88
CA GLU A 203 -22.77 -12.00 11.73
C GLU A 203 -21.43 -11.42 11.26
N LEU A 204 -21.26 -10.09 11.29
CA LEU A 204 -19.99 -9.46 10.95
C LEU A 204 -18.86 -9.92 11.90
N ILE A 205 -19.12 -9.96 13.21
CA ILE A 205 -18.18 -10.47 14.22
C ILE A 205 -17.85 -11.94 13.93
N GLU A 206 -18.85 -12.80 13.70
CA GLU A 206 -18.67 -14.22 13.39
C GLU A 206 -17.80 -14.42 12.13
N LYS A 207 -17.92 -13.54 11.12
CA LYS A 207 -17.07 -13.61 9.93
C LYS A 207 -15.64 -13.16 10.19
N ILE A 208 -15.41 -12.24 11.13
CA ILE A 208 -14.06 -11.91 11.57
C ILE A 208 -13.44 -13.11 12.31
N ASP A 209 -14.21 -13.82 13.14
CA ASP A 209 -13.75 -15.03 13.82
C ASP A 209 -13.39 -16.13 12.81
N GLU A 210 -14.24 -16.37 11.81
CA GLU A 210 -13.96 -17.35 10.74
C GLU A 210 -12.67 -17.00 9.97
N PHE A 211 -12.43 -15.71 9.73
CA PHE A 211 -11.18 -15.25 9.11
C PHE A 211 -9.96 -15.50 10.01
N GLU A 212 -10.07 -15.19 11.30
CA GLU A 212 -9.02 -15.46 12.29
C GLU A 212 -8.69 -16.96 12.36
N ASP A 213 -9.71 -17.82 12.40
CA ASP A 213 -9.53 -19.28 12.45
C ASP A 213 -8.89 -19.82 11.17
N LYS A 214 -9.30 -19.31 10.00
CA LYS A 214 -8.67 -19.64 8.72
C LYS A 214 -7.17 -19.35 8.74
N ILE A 215 -6.76 -18.20 9.29
CA ILE A 215 -5.34 -17.83 9.41
C ILE A 215 -4.60 -18.75 10.38
N LYS A 216 -5.18 -19.07 11.54
CA LYS A 216 -4.58 -20.00 12.50
C LYS A 216 -4.34 -21.38 11.86
N CYS A 217 -5.29 -21.88 11.07
CA CYS A 217 -5.12 -23.14 10.33
C CYS A 217 -3.95 -23.07 9.35
N LEU A 218 -3.86 -22.00 8.54
CA LEU A 218 -2.77 -21.82 7.57
C LEU A 218 -1.40 -21.82 8.24
N ASN A 219 -1.24 -21.08 9.33
CA ASN A 219 0.02 -21.02 10.08
C ASN A 219 0.41 -22.37 10.70
N SER A 220 -0.57 -23.14 11.17
CA SER A 220 -0.34 -24.46 11.74
C SER A 220 0.11 -25.47 10.68
N THR A 221 -0.43 -25.40 9.45
CA THR A 221 -0.01 -26.26 8.34
C THR A 221 1.39 -25.91 7.83
N SER A 222 1.75 -24.61 7.79
CA SER A 222 3.10 -24.18 7.40
C SER A 222 4.19 -24.66 8.38
N GLN A 223 3.88 -24.80 9.68
CA GLN A 223 4.82 -25.31 10.68
C GLN A 223 5.02 -26.84 10.65
N VAL A 224 4.07 -27.59 10.10
CA VAL A 224 4.14 -29.07 10.00
C VAL A 224 4.89 -29.52 8.74
N THR A 225 5.15 -28.58 7.80
CA THR A 225 5.79 -28.87 6.50
C THR A 225 7.27 -28.47 6.46
N LEU A 226 7.86 -28.10 7.61
CA LEU A 226 9.29 -27.79 7.84
C LEU A 226 9.89 -28.82 8.79
#